data_AF-A0D0D2-F1
#
_entry.id   AF-A0D0D2-F1
#
_cell.length_a   1.000
_cell.length_b   1.000
_cell.length_c   1.000
_cell.angle_alpha   90.00
_cell.angle_beta   90.00
_cell.angle_gamma   90.00
#
_symmetry.space_group_name_H-M   'P 1'
#
loop_
_entity.id
_entity.type
_entity.pdbx_description
1 polymer ?
#
loop_
_entity_poly.entity_id
_entity_poly.type
_entity_poly.pdbx_seq_one_letter_code
_entity_poly.pdbx_strand_id
1 'polypeptide(L)'
;MKDVLFHSVNGVQSYIQCQTKCKTKNYLVVGNKTKEKIEKELGCDSIQVFNNQNELTMYLLSQNQQLNLLYIIGNLSEIGIELQNKHQVTIFEGYQTLSNNAQEKQNIDFSQFDYIVYYSNSNYNQFKEMQKELKDNVLHIFIGQKCSQGHNEKNFIILPAPTFECLLDCL
;
A
#
# COMPACT_ATOMS: atom_id res chain seq x y z
N MET A 1 -5.47 -14.40 22.94
CA MET A 1 -4.60 -13.28 22.52
C MET A 1 -4.58 -13.31 20.99
N LYS A 2 -4.68 -12.17 20.30
CA LYS A 2 -4.70 -12.14 18.83
C LYS A 2 -3.31 -11.85 18.28
N ASP A 3 -2.86 -12.59 17.28
CA ASP A 3 -1.70 -12.18 16.49
C ASP A 3 -2.12 -11.03 15.57
N VAL A 4 -1.23 -10.07 15.33
CA VAL A 4 -1.58 -8.86 14.56
C VAL A 4 -0.85 -8.87 13.23
N LEU A 5 -1.61 -8.64 12.17
CA LEU A 5 -1.13 -8.67 10.80
C LEU A 5 -1.11 -7.27 10.20
N PHE A 6 0.04 -6.91 9.61
CA PHE A 6 0.21 -5.65 8.87
C PHE A 6 0.74 -5.89 7.46
N HIS A 7 0.07 -5.31 6.47
CA HIS A 7 0.56 -5.32 5.09
C HIS A 7 1.31 -4.04 4.71
N SER A 8 1.27 -3.01 5.57
CA SER A 8 1.86 -1.70 5.29
C SER A 8 2.29 -0.95 6.55
N VAL A 9 3.24 -0.02 6.37
CA VAL A 9 3.67 0.94 7.40
C VAL A 9 2.52 1.81 7.90
N ASN A 10 1.56 2.17 7.03
CA ASN A 10 0.39 2.98 7.39
C ASN A 10 -0.56 2.21 8.33
N GLY A 11 -0.69 0.90 8.15
CA GLY A 11 -1.44 0.05 9.08
C GLY A 11 -0.82 0.07 10.48
N VAL A 12 0.52 -0.02 10.57
CA VAL A 12 1.24 0.09 11.85
C VAL A 12 1.01 1.45 12.50
N GLN A 13 1.11 2.53 11.72
CA GLN A 13 0.88 3.90 12.22
C GLN A 13 -0.54 4.08 12.78
N SER A 14 -1.55 3.62 12.05
CA SER A 14 -2.95 3.67 12.50
C SER A 14 -3.13 2.88 13.79
N TYR A 15 -2.58 1.66 13.84
CA TYR A 15 -2.67 0.82 15.03
C TYR A 15 -2.06 1.48 16.26
N ILE A 16 -0.88 2.10 16.12
CA ILE A 16 -0.24 2.87 17.20
C ILE A 16 -1.11 4.04 17.66
N GLN A 17 -1.75 4.76 16.73
CA GLN A 17 -2.62 5.89 17.07
C GLN A 17 -3.90 5.45 17.80
N CYS A 18 -4.43 4.28 17.47
CA CYS A 18 -5.60 3.71 18.13
C CYS A 18 -5.25 2.95 19.43
N GLN A 19 -3.98 2.64 19.66
CA GLN A 19 -3.53 1.88 20.80
C GLN A 19 -3.61 2.69 22.09
N THR A 20 -4.57 2.33 22.95
CA THR A 20 -4.46 2.63 24.38
C THR A 20 -3.91 1.45 25.19
N LYS A 21 -4.13 0.17 24.80
CA LYS A 21 -3.74 -1.02 25.64
C LYS A 21 -3.51 -2.36 24.90
N CYS A 22 -3.48 -2.46 23.58
CA CYS A 22 -3.48 -3.77 22.89
C CYS A 22 -2.06 -4.36 22.77
N LYS A 23 -1.55 -5.03 23.81
CA LYS A 23 -0.25 -5.70 23.74
C LYS A 23 -0.41 -7.11 23.14
N THR A 24 0.04 -7.30 21.91
CA THR A 24 0.33 -8.66 21.39
C THR A 24 1.83 -8.92 21.43
N LYS A 25 2.22 -10.20 21.38
CA LYS A 25 3.62 -10.63 21.32
C LYS A 25 4.07 -11.03 19.92
N ASN A 26 3.14 -11.22 18.98
CA ASN A 26 3.45 -11.74 17.66
C ASN A 26 2.89 -10.81 16.58
N TYR A 27 3.78 -10.37 15.69
CA TYR A 27 3.44 -9.60 14.52
C TYR A 27 3.81 -10.35 13.25
N LEU A 28 2.87 -10.40 12.31
CA LEU A 28 3.05 -10.94 10.96
C LEU A 28 3.05 -9.77 9.99
N VAL A 29 4.14 -9.51 9.28
CA VAL A 29 4.24 -8.29 8.46
C VAL A 29 4.75 -8.50 7.05
N VAL A 30 4.28 -7.67 6.13
CA VAL A 30 4.81 -7.58 4.78
C VAL A 30 5.85 -6.45 4.69
N GLY A 31 7.06 -6.80 4.29
CA GLY A 31 8.16 -5.88 4.00
C GLY A 31 8.95 -5.40 5.22
N ASN A 32 10.26 -5.23 5.03
CA ASN A 32 11.19 -4.82 6.08
C ASN A 32 10.88 -3.43 6.66
N LYS A 33 10.40 -2.48 5.85
CA LYS A 33 10.01 -1.15 6.35
C LYS A 33 8.88 -1.23 7.39
N THR A 34 7.94 -2.16 7.22
CA THR A 34 6.85 -2.40 8.17
C THR A 34 7.39 -3.01 9.47
N LYS A 35 8.33 -3.97 9.38
CA LYS A 35 9.05 -4.53 10.53
C LYS A 35 9.77 -3.43 11.32
N GLU A 36 10.63 -2.67 10.67
CA GLU A 36 11.44 -1.61 11.29
C GLU A 36 10.57 -0.59 12.04
N LYS A 37 9.41 -0.24 11.48
CA LYS A 37 8.42 0.64 12.13
C LYS A 37 7.88 0.03 13.43
N ILE A 38 7.57 -1.26 13.46
CA ILE A 38 7.10 -1.96 14.67
C ILE A 38 8.21 -2.05 15.71
N GLU A 39 9.42 -2.46 15.32
CA GLU A 39 10.56 -2.55 16.25
C GLU A 39 10.81 -1.20 16.91
N LYS A 40 10.84 -0.12 16.12
CA LYS A 40 11.12 1.23 16.60
C LYS A 40 10.02 1.79 17.51
N GLU A 41 8.75 1.63 17.13
CA GLU A 41 7.64 2.34 17.79
C GLU A 41 6.93 1.48 18.85
N LEU A 42 6.98 0.14 18.71
CA LEU A 42 6.31 -0.81 19.61
C LEU A 42 7.30 -1.63 20.45
N GLY A 43 8.60 -1.57 20.18
CA GLY A 43 9.64 -2.24 20.96
C GLY A 43 9.47 -3.76 20.97
N CYS A 44 9.07 -4.35 19.85
CA CYS A 44 8.80 -5.78 19.73
C CYS A 44 9.81 -6.47 18.82
N ASP A 45 10.45 -7.52 19.32
CA ASP A 45 11.47 -8.29 18.58
C ASP A 45 10.91 -9.54 17.88
N SER A 46 9.70 -9.97 18.24
CA SER A 46 9.05 -11.16 17.69
C SER A 46 8.15 -10.79 16.50
N ILE A 47 8.80 -10.58 15.36
CA ILE A 47 8.16 -10.19 14.11
C ILE A 47 8.56 -11.17 13.01
N GLN A 48 7.57 -11.85 12.43
CA GLN A 48 7.77 -12.65 11.25
C GLN A 48 7.50 -11.79 10.00
N VAL A 49 8.47 -11.75 9.09
CA VAL A 49 8.43 -10.90 7.89
C VAL A 49 8.25 -11.74 6.64
N PHE A 50 7.42 -11.24 5.74
CA PHE A 50 7.15 -11.80 4.42
C PHE A 50 7.53 -10.78 3.35
N ASN A 51 8.02 -11.24 2.20
CA ASN A 51 8.47 -10.35 1.12
C ASN A 51 7.29 -9.66 0.42
N ASN A 52 6.16 -10.34 0.35
CA ASN A 52 4.95 -9.85 -0.28
C ASN A 52 3.71 -10.48 0.36
N GLN A 53 2.55 -9.98 -0.04
CA GLN A 53 1.27 -10.44 0.49
C GLN A 53 0.94 -11.89 0.13
N ASN A 54 1.35 -12.38 -1.06
CA ASN A 54 1.06 -13.75 -1.47
C ASN A 54 1.78 -14.76 -0.57
N GLU A 55 3.03 -14.47 -0.22
CA GLU A 55 3.83 -15.29 0.69
C GLU A 55 3.17 -15.39 2.09
N LEU A 56 2.73 -14.25 2.62
CA LEU A 56 1.97 -14.20 3.88
C LEU A 56 0.67 -15.02 3.80
N THR A 57 -0.11 -14.87 2.73
CA THR A 57 -1.35 -15.65 2.55
C THR A 57 -1.08 -17.14 2.49
N MET A 58 -0.08 -17.57 1.70
CA MET A 58 0.31 -18.98 1.59
C MET A 58 0.77 -19.55 2.94
N TYR A 59 1.55 -18.78 3.71
CA TYR A 59 1.96 -19.17 5.05
C TYR A 59 0.75 -19.41 5.96
N LEU A 60 -0.21 -18.50 6.01
CA LEU A 60 -1.43 -18.63 6.82
C LEU A 60 -2.27 -19.84 6.36
N LEU A 61 -2.48 -19.98 5.06
CA LEU A 61 -3.19 -21.12 4.47
C LEU A 61 -2.48 -22.46 4.68
N SER A 62 -1.17 -22.48 4.95
CA SER A 62 -0.44 -23.72 5.28
C SER A 62 -0.56 -24.13 6.76
N GLN A 63 -1.04 -23.26 7.63
CA GLN A 63 -1.15 -23.58 9.06
C GLN A 63 -2.19 -24.67 9.31
N ASN A 64 -1.82 -25.70 10.07
CA ASN A 64 -2.75 -26.79 10.41
C ASN A 64 -3.74 -26.40 11.52
N GLN A 65 -3.45 -25.34 12.26
CA GLN A 65 -4.29 -24.82 13.33
C GLN A 65 -5.04 -23.56 12.92
N GLN A 66 -6.25 -23.39 13.47
CA GLN A 66 -7.01 -22.16 13.32
C GLN A 66 -6.34 -21.05 14.16
N LEU A 67 -5.94 -19.95 13.52
CA LEU A 67 -5.37 -18.79 14.18
C LEU A 67 -6.45 -17.75 14.53
N ASN A 68 -6.18 -16.93 15.55
CA ASN A 68 -7.00 -15.78 15.91
C ASN A 68 -6.23 -14.50 15.56
N LEU A 69 -6.65 -13.86 14.48
CA LEU A 69 -5.89 -12.81 13.80
C LEU A 69 -6.64 -11.47 13.89
N LEU A 70 -5.89 -10.39 14.15
CA LEU A 70 -6.34 -9.02 13.91
C LEU A 70 -5.60 -8.49 12.68
N TYR A 71 -6.32 -8.27 11.59
CA TYR A 71 -5.76 -7.75 10.36
C TYR A 71 -6.05 -6.26 10.23
N ILE A 72 -5.00 -5.43 10.29
CA ILE A 72 -5.10 -3.99 10.09
C ILE A 72 -4.86 -3.66 8.61
N ILE A 73 -5.89 -3.20 7.92
CA ILE A 73 -5.84 -2.86 6.48
C ILE A 73 -6.20 -1.40 6.23
N GLY A 74 -6.02 -0.93 4.99
CA GLY A 74 -6.53 0.36 4.58
C GLY A 74 -7.20 0.31 3.22
N ASN A 75 -8.37 0.94 3.15
CA ASN A 75 -9.46 0.66 2.20
C ASN A 75 -9.87 -0.83 2.23
N LEU A 76 -11.17 -1.15 2.17
CA LEU A 76 -11.66 -2.53 2.05
C LEU A 76 -11.17 -3.15 0.73
N SER A 77 -9.97 -3.71 0.73
CA SER A 77 -9.51 -4.60 -0.32
C SER A 77 -10.17 -5.96 -0.14
N GLU A 78 -10.51 -6.67 -1.22
CA GLU A 78 -11.07 -8.05 -1.23
C GLU A 78 -10.18 -9.08 -0.49
N ILE A 79 -8.98 -8.65 -0.10
CA ILE A 79 -7.99 -9.42 0.64
C ILE A 79 -8.48 -9.66 2.06
N GLY A 80 -8.81 -10.91 2.36
CA GLY A 80 -9.22 -11.36 3.69
C GLY A 80 -10.27 -12.45 3.66
N ILE A 81 -11.03 -12.56 2.57
CA ILE A 81 -12.13 -13.55 2.43
C ILE A 81 -11.59 -14.97 2.57
N GLU A 82 -10.52 -15.31 1.85
CA GLU A 82 -9.92 -16.65 1.93
C GLU A 82 -9.36 -16.96 3.32
N LEU A 83 -8.81 -15.96 4.01
CA LEU A 83 -8.28 -16.12 5.37
C LEU A 83 -9.40 -16.27 6.39
N GLN A 84 -10.53 -15.59 6.22
CA GLN A 84 -11.72 -15.71 7.08
C GLN A 84 -12.34 -17.11 7.03
N ASN A 85 -12.22 -17.82 5.89
CA ASN A 85 -12.72 -19.18 5.77
C ASN A 85 -11.91 -20.20 6.59
N LYS A 86 -10.63 -19.91 6.88
CA LYS A 86 -9.74 -20.82 7.60
C LYS A 86 -9.38 -20.37 9.02
N HIS A 87 -9.41 -19.07 9.28
CA HIS A 87 -8.96 -18.47 10.54
C HIS A 87 -10.02 -17.53 11.13
N GLN A 88 -9.94 -17.28 12.44
CA GLN A 88 -10.76 -16.25 13.08
C GLN A 88 -10.12 -14.88 12.82
N VAL A 89 -10.46 -14.27 11.68
CA VAL A 89 -9.89 -12.97 11.27
C VAL A 89 -10.84 -11.84 11.64
N THR A 90 -10.39 -10.95 12.53
CA THR A 90 -11.01 -9.64 12.73
C THR A 90 -10.34 -8.63 11.81
N ILE A 91 -11.08 -8.05 10.88
CA ILE A 91 -10.56 -6.99 10.01
C ILE A 91 -10.82 -5.64 10.67
N PHE A 92 -9.79 -4.80 10.73
CA PHE A 92 -9.89 -3.41 11.14
C PHE A 92 -9.34 -2.53 10.02
N GLU A 93 -10.22 -1.75 9.41
CA GLU A 93 -9.82 -0.73 8.45
C GLU A 93 -9.24 0.47 9.21
N GLY A 94 -7.92 0.45 9.39
CA GLY A 94 -7.23 1.41 10.25
C GLY A 94 -6.91 2.73 9.55
N TYR A 95 -6.80 2.73 8.23
CA TYR A 95 -6.49 3.95 7.49
C TYR A 95 -7.25 3.96 6.18
N GLN A 96 -7.62 5.15 5.73
CA GLN A 96 -8.05 5.35 4.35
C GLN A 96 -7.00 6.16 3.63
N THR A 97 -6.68 5.73 2.41
CA THR A 97 -5.92 6.60 1.51
C THR A 97 -6.93 7.54 0.89
N LEU A 98 -7.20 8.64 1.60
CA LEU A 98 -8.06 9.68 1.08
C LEU A 98 -7.35 10.34 -0.09
N SER A 99 -8.08 10.45 -1.20
CA SER A 99 -7.81 11.45 -2.21
C SER A 99 -7.87 12.81 -1.51
N ASN A 100 -6.72 13.48 -1.27
CA ASN A 100 -6.72 14.86 -0.77
C ASN A 100 -7.80 15.65 -1.51
N ASN A 101 -8.72 16.27 -0.76
CA ASN A 101 -9.92 16.94 -1.27
C ASN A 101 -9.59 17.67 -2.57
N ALA A 102 -10.37 17.39 -3.62
CA ALA A 102 -10.20 17.95 -4.96
C ALA A 102 -10.08 19.49 -4.97
N GLN A 103 -10.52 20.17 -3.90
CA GLN A 103 -10.42 21.61 -3.71
C GLN A 103 -8.99 22.16 -3.65
N GLU A 104 -8.00 21.45 -3.09
CA GLU A 104 -6.59 21.92 -3.11
C GLU A 104 -5.93 21.70 -4.49
N LYS A 105 -6.50 20.84 -5.34
CA LYS A 105 -5.94 20.48 -6.65
C LYS A 105 -6.48 21.34 -7.81
N GLN A 106 -7.33 22.33 -7.54
CA GLN A 106 -7.91 23.17 -8.58
C GLN A 106 -6.91 24.18 -9.18
N ASN A 107 -5.81 24.50 -8.50
CA ASN A 107 -4.88 25.55 -8.95
C ASN A 107 -3.56 25.05 -9.57
N ILE A 108 -3.37 23.74 -9.72
CA ILE A 108 -2.22 23.22 -10.46
C ILE A 108 -2.58 23.24 -11.95
N ASP A 109 -1.93 24.13 -12.68
CA ASP A 109 -1.88 24.11 -14.13
C ASP A 109 -0.93 22.98 -14.57
N PHE A 110 -1.48 21.88 -15.08
CA PHE A 110 -0.69 20.73 -15.49
C PHE A 110 -0.04 20.92 -16.86
N SER A 111 -0.45 21.93 -17.63
CA SER A 111 0.14 22.22 -18.93
C SER A 111 1.59 22.68 -18.83
N GLN A 112 2.05 23.12 -17.66
CA GLN A 112 3.44 23.55 -17.48
C GLN A 112 4.45 22.39 -17.39
N PHE A 113 4.02 21.17 -17.06
CA PHE A 113 4.92 20.05 -16.83
C PHE A 113 5.17 19.24 -18.11
N ASP A 114 6.41 18.76 -18.26
CA ASP A 114 6.80 17.91 -19.39
C ASP A 114 6.68 16.41 -19.08
N TYR A 115 6.56 16.05 -17.79
CA TYR A 115 6.39 14.68 -17.32
C TYR A 115 5.49 14.59 -16.09
N ILE A 116 4.78 13.47 -15.97
CA ILE A 116 3.95 13.11 -14.81
C ILE A 116 4.33 11.71 -14.34
N VAL A 117 4.60 11.58 -13.04
CA VAL A 117 5.05 10.32 -12.43
C VAL A 117 3.92 9.70 -11.59
N TYR A 118 3.63 8.42 -11.83
CA TYR A 118 2.62 7.64 -11.13
C TYR A 118 3.28 6.51 -10.34
N TYR A 119 3.15 6.55 -9.01
CA TYR A 119 3.68 5.52 -8.10
C TYR A 119 2.70 4.36 -7.87
N SER A 120 1.44 4.54 -8.24
CA SER A 120 0.39 3.53 -8.08
C SER A 120 -0.75 3.76 -9.07
N ASN A 121 -1.50 2.69 -9.37
CA ASN A 121 -2.69 2.80 -10.24
C ASN A 121 -3.74 3.76 -9.65
N SER A 122 -3.81 3.87 -8.32
CA SER A 122 -4.69 4.85 -7.65
C SER A 122 -4.31 6.30 -7.99
N ASN A 123 -3.01 6.64 -8.08
CA ASN A 123 -2.58 7.97 -8.49
C ASN A 123 -2.97 8.28 -9.94
N TYR A 124 -2.85 7.30 -10.83
CA TYR A 124 -3.23 7.45 -12.22
C TYR A 124 -4.75 7.63 -12.40
N ASN A 125 -5.55 6.79 -11.76
CA ASN A 125 -7.02 6.92 -11.80
C ASN A 125 -7.49 8.26 -11.25
N GLN A 126 -6.90 8.71 -10.14
CA GLN A 126 -7.22 10.02 -9.58
C GLN A 126 -6.86 11.16 -10.53
N PHE A 127 -5.70 11.08 -11.20
CA PHE A 127 -5.31 12.06 -12.20
C PHE A 127 -6.32 12.14 -13.36
N LYS A 128 -6.79 10.98 -13.85
CA LYS A 128 -7.83 10.91 -14.88
C LYS A 128 -9.17 11.51 -14.45
N GLU A 129 -9.61 11.23 -13.23
CA GLU A 129 -10.85 11.78 -12.69
C GLU A 129 -10.84 13.31 -12.61
N MET A 130 -9.65 13.92 -12.47
CA MET A 130 -9.50 15.36 -12.40
C MET A 130 -9.65 16.09 -13.75
N GLN A 131 -9.86 15.37 -14.86
CA GLN A 131 -10.05 15.92 -16.22
C GLN A 131 -9.07 17.07 -16.57
N LYS A 132 -7.79 16.90 -16.24
CA LYS A 132 -6.80 17.96 -16.43
C LYS A 132 -6.36 18.03 -17.89
N GLU A 133 -6.35 19.23 -18.46
CA GLU A 133 -5.70 19.48 -19.74
C GLU A 133 -4.19 19.28 -19.60
N LEU A 134 -3.60 18.59 -20.58
CA LEU A 134 -2.19 18.29 -20.66
C LEU A 134 -1.63 18.78 -21.98
N LYS A 135 -0.33 19.06 -22.02
CA LYS A 135 0.41 19.15 -23.27
C LYS A 135 0.29 17.81 -24.02
N ASP A 136 0.08 17.85 -25.32
CA ASP A 136 -0.03 16.66 -26.19
C ASP A 136 1.17 15.69 -26.08
N ASN A 137 2.33 16.20 -25.67
CA ASN A 137 3.58 15.44 -25.59
C ASN A 137 4.03 15.16 -24.15
N VAL A 138 3.19 15.35 -23.14
CA VAL A 138 3.60 15.06 -21.75
C VAL A 138 3.98 13.58 -21.62
N LEU A 139 5.09 13.31 -20.94
CA LEU A 139 5.57 11.95 -20.72
C LEU A 139 4.98 11.38 -19.43
N HIS A 140 4.26 10.26 -19.54
CA HIS A 140 3.69 9.56 -18.40
C HIS A 140 4.65 8.47 -17.90
N ILE A 141 5.18 8.61 -16.70
CA ILE A 141 6.12 7.65 -16.10
C ILE A 141 5.38 6.80 -15.07
N PHE A 142 5.21 5.52 -15.36
CA PHE A 142 4.58 4.55 -14.47
C PHE A 142 5.65 3.78 -13.70
N ILE A 143 5.58 3.82 -12.37
CA ILE A 143 6.54 3.14 -11.51
C ILE A 143 6.00 1.75 -11.14
N GLY A 144 6.62 0.72 -11.71
CA GLY A 144 6.25 -0.69 -11.54
C GLY A 144 5.14 -1.15 -12.48
N GLN A 145 5.25 -2.38 -12.99
CA GLN A 145 4.30 -2.96 -13.97
C GLN A 145 2.84 -3.00 -13.51
N LYS A 146 2.57 -3.08 -12.20
CA LYS A 146 1.19 -3.05 -11.69
C LYS A 146 0.55 -1.66 -11.84
N CYS A 147 1.36 -0.60 -11.85
CA CYS A 147 0.88 0.77 -12.03
C CYS A 147 0.46 1.03 -13.49
N SER A 148 1.01 0.28 -14.45
CA SER A 148 0.75 0.47 -15.87
C SER A 148 -0.45 -0.34 -16.39
N GLN A 149 -1.13 -1.12 -15.55
CA GLN A 149 -2.28 -1.89 -16.00
C GLN A 149 -3.48 -0.96 -16.25
N GLY A 150 -3.95 -0.90 -17.49
CA GLY A 150 -5.13 -0.12 -17.87
C GLY A 150 -4.86 1.35 -18.22
N HIS A 151 -3.61 1.73 -18.56
CA HIS A 151 -3.36 3.07 -19.10
C HIS A 151 -3.70 3.17 -20.60
N ASN A 152 -4.04 4.38 -21.05
CA ASN A 152 -4.35 4.66 -22.47
C ASN A 152 -3.44 5.75 -23.05
N GLU A 153 -2.44 6.19 -22.28
CA GLU A 153 -1.56 7.28 -22.69
C GLU A 153 -0.65 6.85 -23.84
N LYS A 154 -0.45 7.75 -24.81
CA LYS A 154 0.35 7.47 -26.01
C LYS A 154 1.86 7.63 -25.77
N ASN A 155 2.24 8.52 -24.84
CA ASN A 155 3.63 8.79 -24.51
C ASN A 155 3.93 8.37 -23.07
N PHE A 156 4.47 7.16 -22.88
CA PHE A 156 4.71 6.63 -21.54
C PHE A 156 5.97 5.78 -21.44
N ILE A 157 6.51 5.68 -20.22
CA ILE A 157 7.57 4.76 -19.81
C ILE A 157 7.10 3.98 -18.58
N ILE A 158 7.48 2.71 -18.50
CA ILE A 158 7.27 1.88 -17.31
C ILE A 158 8.62 1.60 -16.69
N LEU A 159 8.83 2.08 -15.46
CA LEU A 159 10.03 1.78 -14.69
C LEU A 159 9.88 0.43 -14.01
N PRO A 160 10.90 -0.45 -14.08
CA PRO A 160 10.81 -1.81 -13.56
C PRO A 160 10.80 -1.86 -12.03
N ALA A 161 11.43 -0.87 -11.37
CA ALA A 161 11.57 -0.84 -9.91
C ALA A 161 11.00 0.45 -9.31
N PRO A 162 10.32 0.38 -8.16
CA PRO A 162 9.79 1.54 -7.46
C PRO A 162 10.82 2.23 -6.57
N THR A 163 11.91 2.69 -7.20
CA THR A 163 13.00 3.40 -6.51
C THR A 163 13.16 4.81 -7.09
N PHE A 164 13.63 5.74 -6.25
CA PHE A 164 13.86 7.13 -6.67
C PHE A 164 15.04 7.20 -7.66
N GLU A 165 16.02 6.33 -7.47
CA GLU A 165 17.18 6.18 -8.34
C GLU A 165 16.77 5.78 -9.77
N CYS A 166 15.86 4.81 -9.93
CA CYS A 166 15.37 4.44 -11.26
C CYS A 166 14.57 5.56 -11.94
N LEU A 167 13.93 6.44 -11.15
CA LEU A 167 13.28 7.62 -11.69
C LEU A 167 14.31 8.65 -12.16
N LEU A 168 15.38 8.87 -11.40
CA LEU A 168 16.47 9.77 -11.78
C LEU A 168 17.22 9.29 -13.03
N ASP A 169 17.48 8.00 -13.16
CA ASP A 169 18.14 7.44 -14.35
C ASP A 169 17.29 7.56 -15.63
N CYS A 170 15.97 7.73 -15.48
CA CYS A 170 15.03 7.86 -16.59
C CYS A 170 14.84 9.31 -17.07
N LEU A 171 15.09 10.29 -16.20
CA LEU A 171 14.89 11.72 -16.47
C LEU A 171 16.18 12.37 -17.01
#